data_AF-A0A7R9PIC8-F1
#
_entry.id   AF-A0A7R9PIC8-F1
#
_cell.length_a   1.000
_cell.length_b   1.000
_cell.length_c   1.000
_cell.angle_alpha   90.00
_cell.angle_beta   90.00
_cell.angle_gamma   90.00
#
_symmetry.space_group_name_H-M   'P 1'
#
loop_
_entity.id
_entity.type
_entity.pdbx_description
1 polymer ?
#
loop_
_entity_poly.entity_id
_entity_poly.type
_entity_poly.pdbx_seq_one_letter_code
_entity_poly.pdbx_strand_id
1 'polypeptide(L)'
;MIIQVLKVGGNKAGGVHSVVEALLLLLESTAEPIIPYNLHNVCLAAGSNYLQCKQVVMQLPEHRKNVFLYLCAFLQETLGHVTENGLDAKTVATLFGTIFLRDPPRSRAELSSRSRNNQAVTRKKANFVYHFLVNDQSDLILGHSVGEILFANTVPSKLEGLHDDDDDDDDDDDDCKH
;
A
#
# COMPACT_ATOMS: atom_id res chain seq x y z
N MET A 1 3.39 -4.62 -18.69
CA MET A 1 4.70 -5.31 -18.67
C MET A 1 4.63 -6.66 -17.93
N ILE A 2 3.74 -6.82 -16.93
CA ILE A 2 3.55 -8.09 -16.20
C ILE A 2 2.75 -9.13 -17.01
N ILE A 3 1.78 -8.70 -17.83
CA ILE A 3 1.05 -9.57 -18.78
C ILE A 3 1.99 -10.26 -19.81
N GLN A 4 3.16 -9.68 -20.11
CA GLN A 4 4.14 -10.29 -21.00
C GLN A 4 4.98 -11.39 -20.31
N VAL A 5 5.03 -11.41 -18.97
CA VAL A 5 5.81 -12.42 -18.22
C VAL A 5 5.05 -13.75 -18.14
N LEU A 6 3.72 -13.74 -18.15
CA LEU A 6 2.90 -14.96 -18.19
C LEU A 6 2.64 -15.51 -19.61
N LYS A 7 2.99 -14.76 -20.66
CA LYS A 7 2.82 -15.21 -22.06
C LYS A 7 3.93 -16.17 -22.52
N VAL A 8 4.99 -16.38 -21.72
CA VAL A 8 6.08 -17.33 -22.02
C VAL A 8 5.84 -18.62 -21.24
N GLY A 9 4.97 -19.48 -21.77
CA GLY A 9 4.80 -20.81 -21.17
C GLY A 9 3.49 -21.51 -21.49
N GLY A 10 3.34 -21.96 -22.73
CA GLY A 10 2.57 -23.19 -23.01
C GLY A 10 1.04 -23.07 -22.97
N ASN A 11 0.47 -23.16 -24.15
CA ASN A 11 -0.92 -23.52 -24.43
C ASN A 11 -1.49 -24.62 -23.49
N LYS A 12 -2.28 -24.22 -22.49
CA LYS A 12 -3.42 -24.98 -21.94
C LYS A 12 -4.52 -24.00 -21.51
N ALA A 13 -5.30 -23.55 -22.49
CA ALA A 13 -6.56 -22.85 -22.23
C ALA A 13 -7.60 -23.85 -21.68
N GLY A 14 -7.73 -23.91 -20.35
CA GLY A 14 -8.79 -24.66 -19.66
C GLY A 14 -8.38 -25.15 -18.28
N GLY A 15 -8.93 -24.54 -17.22
CA GLY A 15 -8.69 -24.88 -15.81
C GLY A 15 -8.35 -23.66 -14.92
N VAL A 16 -7.89 -23.92 -13.69
CA VAL A 16 -7.58 -22.93 -12.63
C VAL A 16 -6.71 -21.77 -13.12
N HIS A 17 -5.78 -22.01 -14.05
CA HIS A 17 -4.94 -20.97 -14.64
C HIS A 17 -5.73 -19.86 -15.33
N SER A 18 -6.82 -20.19 -16.03
CA SER A 18 -7.66 -19.19 -16.70
C SER A 18 -8.42 -18.33 -15.69
N VAL A 19 -8.81 -18.90 -14.55
CA VAL A 19 -9.48 -18.17 -13.46
C VAL A 19 -8.52 -17.21 -12.78
N VAL A 20 -7.30 -17.66 -12.49
CA VAL A 20 -6.25 -16.80 -11.92
C VAL A 20 -5.89 -15.67 -12.88
N GLU A 21 -5.73 -15.96 -14.17
CA GLU A 21 -5.44 -14.94 -15.17
C GLU A 21 -6.58 -13.92 -15.28
N ALA A 22 -7.83 -14.39 -15.32
CA ALA A 22 -9.00 -13.50 -15.34
C ALA A 22 -9.08 -12.62 -14.08
N LEU A 23 -8.76 -13.17 -12.90
CA LEU A 23 -8.71 -12.41 -11.65
C LEU A 23 -7.62 -11.32 -11.70
N LEU A 24 -6.41 -11.67 -12.13
CA LEU A 24 -5.31 -10.72 -12.26
C LEU A 24 -5.66 -9.61 -13.26
N LEU A 25 -6.21 -9.97 -14.42
CA LEU A 25 -6.69 -9.02 -15.43
C LEU A 25 -7.79 -8.12 -14.87
N LEU A 26 -8.75 -8.67 -14.11
CA LEU A 26 -9.79 -7.89 -13.46
C LEU A 26 -9.18 -6.83 -12.52
N LEU A 27 -8.28 -7.25 -11.63
CA LEU A 27 -7.61 -6.34 -10.69
C LEU A 27 -6.79 -5.27 -11.41
N GLU A 28 -6.09 -5.61 -12.50
CA GLU A 28 -5.33 -4.66 -13.31
C GLU A 28 -6.22 -3.71 -14.12
N SER A 29 -7.40 -4.16 -14.54
CA SER A 29 -8.35 -3.37 -15.36
C SER A 29 -9.11 -2.31 -14.57
N THR A 30 -9.06 -2.34 -13.24
CA THR A 30 -9.68 -1.33 -12.38
C THR A 30 -9.13 0.07 -12.72
N ALA A 31 -9.99 1.09 -12.75
CA ALA A 31 -9.57 2.48 -13.02
C ALA A 31 -8.65 3.02 -11.91
N GLU A 32 -8.92 2.62 -10.66
CA GLU A 32 -8.11 2.94 -9.50
C GLU A 32 -7.62 1.63 -8.86
N PRO A 33 -6.33 1.51 -8.47
CA PRO A 33 -5.82 0.33 -7.78
C PRO A 33 -6.58 0.04 -6.49
N ILE A 34 -6.47 -1.21 -6.02
CA ILE A 34 -7.08 -1.66 -4.76
C ILE A 34 -6.67 -0.76 -3.60
N ILE A 35 -5.39 -0.34 -3.56
CA ILE A 35 -4.92 0.75 -2.72
C ILE A 35 -4.91 2.04 -3.56
N PRO A 36 -5.75 3.03 -3.23
CA PRO A 36 -5.78 4.34 -3.88
C PRO A 36 -4.42 5.01 -4.05
N TYR A 37 -4.24 5.75 -5.14
CA TYR A 37 -2.95 6.36 -5.48
C TYR A 37 -2.44 7.36 -4.42
N ASN A 38 -3.35 8.04 -3.72
CA ASN A 38 -3.00 8.98 -2.64
C ASN A 38 -2.38 8.27 -1.41
N LEU A 39 -2.65 6.98 -1.21
CA LEU A 39 -2.08 6.18 -0.11
C LEU A 39 -0.83 5.41 -0.51
N HIS A 40 -0.43 5.44 -1.80
CA HIS A 40 0.70 4.67 -2.32
C HIS A 40 1.99 4.88 -1.52
N ASN A 41 2.44 6.13 -1.39
CA ASN A 41 3.67 6.45 -0.66
C ASN A 41 3.55 6.15 0.84
N VAL A 42 2.37 6.31 1.42
CA VAL A 42 2.09 6.01 2.83
C VAL A 42 2.28 4.52 3.09
N CYS A 43 1.77 3.66 2.22
CA CYS A 43 2.02 2.22 2.30
C CYS A 43 3.51 1.85 2.17
N LEU A 44 4.25 2.52 1.27
CA LEU A 44 5.69 2.26 1.13
C LEU A 44 6.49 2.64 2.37
N ALA A 45 6.07 3.70 3.08
CA ALA A 45 6.67 4.13 4.33
C ALA A 45 6.32 3.18 5.48
N ALA A 46 5.06 2.73 5.54
CA ALA A 46 4.58 1.78 6.55
C ALA A 46 5.11 0.35 6.38
N GLY A 47 5.57 -0.02 5.17
CA GLY A 47 5.90 -1.40 4.78
C GLY A 47 7.00 -2.11 5.58
N SER A 48 7.66 -1.45 6.54
CA SER A 48 8.58 -2.10 7.49
C SER A 48 7.94 -2.46 8.83
N ASN A 49 6.70 -2.03 9.09
CA ASN A 49 6.00 -2.23 10.36
C ASN A 49 4.55 -2.63 10.13
N TYR A 50 4.18 -3.84 10.56
CA TYR A 50 2.82 -4.35 10.39
C TYR A 50 1.74 -3.46 11.03
N LEU A 51 1.99 -2.88 12.21
CA LEU A 51 1.00 -2.04 12.89
C LEU A 51 0.70 -0.78 12.07
N GLN A 52 1.72 -0.19 11.46
CA GLN A 52 1.54 0.95 10.54
C GLN A 52 0.81 0.52 9.28
N CYS A 53 1.12 -0.66 8.71
CA CYS A 53 0.38 -1.20 7.57
C CYS A 53 -1.12 -1.34 7.90
N LYS A 54 -1.47 -1.88 9.08
CA LYS A 54 -2.86 -1.99 9.54
C LYS A 54 -3.55 -0.64 9.59
N GLN A 55 -2.89 0.38 10.17
CA GLN A 55 -3.45 1.74 10.25
C GLN A 55 -3.77 2.33 8.88
N VAL A 56 -2.93 2.07 7.86
CA VAL A 56 -3.20 2.53 6.49
C VAL A 56 -4.41 1.80 5.89
N VAL A 57 -4.51 0.49 6.09
CA VAL A 57 -5.66 -0.30 5.61
C VAL A 57 -6.97 0.11 6.30
N MET A 58 -6.92 0.50 7.57
CA MET A 58 -8.09 1.00 8.31
C MET A 58 -8.60 2.37 7.80
N GLN A 59 -7.77 3.14 7.10
CA GLN A 59 -8.17 4.41 6.49
C GLN A 59 -8.82 4.22 5.11
N LEU A 60 -8.79 3.02 4.55
CA LEU A 60 -9.42 2.75 3.26
C LEU A 60 -10.95 2.82 3.39
N PRO A 61 -11.65 3.31 2.35
CA PRO A 61 -13.09 3.15 2.24
C PRO A 61 -13.47 1.68 2.42
N GLU A 62 -14.59 1.42 3.09
CA GLU A 62 -14.98 0.09 3.54
C GLU A 62 -14.93 -0.97 2.43
N HIS A 63 -15.50 -0.66 1.26
CA HIS A 63 -15.50 -1.57 0.12
C HIS A 63 -14.07 -1.94 -0.34
N ARG A 64 -13.13 -0.99 -0.36
CA ARG A 64 -11.73 -1.24 -0.77
C ARG A 64 -10.98 -2.02 0.28
N LYS A 65 -11.19 -1.67 1.55
CA LYS A 65 -10.65 -2.40 2.70
C LYS A 65 -11.07 -3.87 2.61
N ASN A 66 -12.37 -4.13 2.42
CA ASN A 66 -12.89 -5.50 2.35
C ASN A 66 -12.29 -6.26 1.17
N VAL A 67 -12.28 -5.67 -0.03
CA VAL A 67 -11.68 -6.32 -1.21
C VAL A 67 -10.20 -6.63 -0.96
N PHE A 68 -9.43 -5.71 -0.40
CA PHE A 68 -8.03 -5.95 -0.05
C PHE A 68 -7.87 -7.12 0.93
N LEU A 69 -8.60 -7.11 2.04
CA LEU A 69 -8.50 -8.14 3.08
C LEU A 69 -8.95 -9.52 2.57
N TYR A 70 -10.05 -9.60 1.82
CA TYR A 70 -10.52 -10.86 1.23
C TYR A 70 -9.54 -11.41 0.20
N LEU A 71 -8.91 -10.54 -0.61
CA LEU A 71 -7.85 -10.98 -1.51
C LEU A 71 -6.64 -11.49 -0.73
N CYS A 72 -6.21 -10.81 0.34
CA CYS A 72 -5.13 -11.30 1.18
C CYS A 72 -5.47 -12.64 1.85
N ALA A 73 -6.69 -12.82 2.37
CA ALA A 73 -7.15 -14.08 2.95
C ALA A 73 -7.18 -15.22 1.90
N PHE A 74 -7.66 -14.93 0.68
CA PHE A 74 -7.60 -15.89 -0.43
C PHE A 74 -6.17 -16.30 -0.79
N LEU A 75 -5.23 -15.35 -0.78
CA LEU A 75 -3.81 -15.63 -1.01
C LEU A 75 -3.19 -16.45 0.13
N GLN A 76 -3.59 -16.21 1.38
CA GLN A 76 -3.17 -17.02 2.53
C GLN A 76 -3.61 -18.48 2.39
N GLU A 77 -4.86 -18.71 1.99
CA GLU A 77 -5.37 -20.06 1.73
C GLU A 77 -4.56 -20.75 0.62
N THR A 78 -4.25 -20.02 -0.46
CA THR A 78 -3.43 -20.54 -1.56
C THR A 78 -2.02 -20.94 -1.11
N LEU A 79 -1.46 -20.21 -0.15
CA LEU A 79 -0.16 -20.50 0.47
C LEU A 79 -0.23 -21.67 1.47
N GLY A 80 -1.41 -22.09 1.93
CA GLY A 80 -1.57 -23.29 2.76
C GLY A 80 -1.12 -24.58 2.08
N HIS A 81 -1.00 -24.56 0.74
CA HIS A 81 -0.64 -25.68 -0.11
C HIS A 81 0.77 -25.53 -0.76
N VAL A 82 1.71 -24.85 -0.08
CA VAL A 82 3.07 -24.58 -0.60
C VAL A 82 3.79 -25.83 -1.13
N THR A 83 3.64 -26.99 -0.48
CA THR A 83 4.29 -28.26 -0.88
C THR A 83 3.83 -28.77 -2.24
N GLU A 84 2.64 -28.39 -2.68
CA GLU A 84 2.04 -28.81 -3.95
C GLU A 84 2.17 -27.72 -5.02
N ASN A 85 2.13 -26.44 -4.60
CA ASN A 85 2.08 -25.30 -5.51
C ASN A 85 3.44 -24.64 -5.77
N GLY A 86 4.45 -24.89 -4.92
CA GLY A 86 5.78 -24.26 -5.02
C GLY A 86 5.78 -22.73 -4.82
N LEU A 87 4.65 -22.17 -4.41
CA LEU A 87 4.46 -20.73 -4.20
C LEU A 87 4.85 -20.37 -2.76
N ASP A 88 5.81 -19.48 -2.60
CA ASP A 88 6.13 -18.89 -1.30
C ASP A 88 5.47 -17.52 -1.12
N ALA A 89 5.27 -17.13 0.15
CA ALA A 89 4.63 -15.86 0.49
C ALA A 89 5.37 -14.65 -0.09
N LYS A 90 6.70 -14.76 -0.29
CA LYS A 90 7.53 -13.69 -0.82
C LYS A 90 7.29 -13.44 -2.31
N THR A 91 7.12 -14.51 -3.09
CA THR A 91 6.82 -14.45 -4.52
C THR A 91 5.42 -13.90 -4.73
N VAL A 92 4.43 -14.40 -3.98
CA VAL A 92 3.06 -13.88 -4.02
C VAL A 92 3.03 -12.40 -3.63
N ALA A 93 3.69 -12.01 -2.54
CA ALA A 93 3.76 -10.61 -2.12
C ALA A 93 4.42 -9.70 -3.15
N THR A 94 5.45 -10.18 -3.84
CA THR A 94 6.12 -9.41 -4.90
C THR A 94 5.19 -9.19 -6.10
N LEU A 95 4.46 -10.22 -6.53
CA LEU A 95 3.49 -10.12 -7.61
C LEU A 95 2.34 -9.19 -7.25
N PHE A 96 1.62 -9.50 -6.17
CA PHE A 96 0.43 -8.75 -5.75
C PHE A 96 0.77 -7.35 -5.24
N GLY A 97 1.98 -7.11 -4.74
CA GLY A 97 2.46 -5.76 -4.41
C GLY A 97 2.42 -4.81 -5.59
N THR A 98 2.70 -5.27 -6.81
CA THR A 98 2.63 -4.44 -8.01
C THR A 98 1.19 -4.17 -8.49
N ILE A 99 0.27 -5.07 -8.17
CA ILE A 99 -1.16 -5.00 -8.54
C ILE A 99 -1.93 -4.14 -7.54
N PHE A 100 -1.70 -4.34 -6.24
CA PHE A 100 -2.35 -3.57 -5.18
C PHE A 100 -1.82 -2.14 -5.11
N LEU A 101 -0.50 -1.94 -5.27
CA LEU A 101 0.16 -0.64 -5.19
C LEU A 101 0.71 -0.22 -6.56
N ARG A 102 -0.19 -0.04 -7.53
CA ARG A 102 0.17 0.47 -8.86
C ARG A 102 0.80 1.85 -8.73
N ASP A 103 1.84 2.10 -9.52
CA ASP A 103 2.45 3.43 -9.56
C ASP A 103 1.44 4.45 -10.09
N PRO A 104 1.33 5.64 -9.47
CA PRO A 104 0.48 6.71 -10.00
C PRO A 104 0.81 7.02 -11.46
N PRO A 105 -0.17 7.38 -12.30
CA PRO A 105 0.10 7.83 -13.67
C PRO A 105 0.99 9.07 -13.62
N ARG A 106 2.26 8.93 -14.03
CA ARG A 106 3.24 10.01 -13.96
C ARG A 106 3.23 10.87 -15.22
N SER A 107 3.56 12.15 -15.07
CA SER A 107 3.88 13.00 -16.21
C SER A 107 5.15 12.50 -16.91
N ARG A 108 5.27 12.74 -18.23
CA ARG A 108 6.41 12.27 -19.05
C ARG A 108 7.79 12.69 -18.51
N ALA A 109 7.87 13.76 -17.72
CA ALA A 109 9.10 14.31 -17.18
C ALA A 109 9.75 13.45 -16.06
N GLU A 110 8.97 12.67 -15.31
CA GLU A 110 9.47 11.85 -14.19
C GLU A 110 10.04 10.48 -14.62
N LEU A 111 9.95 10.14 -15.90
CA LEU A 111 10.36 8.82 -16.42
C LEU A 111 11.88 8.66 -16.59
N SER A 112 12.63 9.76 -16.68
CA SER A 112 14.07 9.76 -17.03
C SER A 112 15.03 9.50 -15.85
N SER A 113 14.58 9.65 -14.60
CA SER A 113 15.47 9.64 -13.42
C SER A 113 15.53 8.33 -12.63
N ARG A 114 14.75 7.29 -12.97
CA ARG A 114 14.30 6.31 -11.96
C ARG A 114 14.87 4.88 -12.03
N SER A 115 15.79 4.55 -12.93
CA SER A 115 16.18 3.13 -13.16
C SER A 115 16.72 2.37 -11.94
N ARG A 116 17.27 3.04 -10.91
CA ARG A 116 17.79 2.40 -9.69
C ARG A 116 16.80 2.37 -8.50
N ASN A 117 15.86 3.32 -8.42
CA ASN A 117 14.89 3.38 -7.32
C ASN A 117 13.74 2.39 -7.46
N ASN A 118 13.47 1.88 -8.66
CA ASN A 118 12.34 0.98 -8.90
C ASN A 118 12.45 -0.34 -8.14
N GLN A 119 13.66 -0.90 -7.96
CA GLN A 119 13.82 -2.16 -7.23
C GLN A 119 13.53 -2.00 -5.73
N ALA A 120 13.99 -0.90 -5.13
CA ALA A 120 13.72 -0.59 -3.72
C ALA A 120 12.22 -0.34 -3.48
N VAL A 121 11.55 0.35 -4.41
CA VAL A 121 10.10 0.57 -4.37
C VAL A 121 9.34 -0.75 -4.48
N THR A 122 9.69 -1.62 -5.44
CA THR A 122 9.07 -2.95 -5.57
C THR A 122 9.22 -3.77 -4.29
N ARG A 123 10.40 -3.74 -3.66
CA ARG A 123 10.63 -4.43 -2.37
C ARG A 123 9.75 -3.87 -1.26
N LYS A 124 9.56 -2.55 -1.18
CA LYS A 124 8.66 -1.92 -0.20
C LYS A 124 7.20 -2.31 -0.43
N LYS A 125 6.74 -2.33 -1.69
CA LYS A 125 5.40 -2.84 -2.05
C LYS A 125 5.21 -4.29 -1.61
N ALA A 126 6.21 -5.14 -1.91
CA ALA A 126 6.20 -6.53 -1.52
C ALA A 126 6.12 -6.69 0.00
N ASN A 127 6.96 -5.97 0.76
CA ASN A 127 6.92 -6.05 2.22
C ASN A 127 5.57 -5.64 2.81
N PHE A 128 4.95 -4.58 2.28
CA PHE A 128 3.60 -4.16 2.70
C PHE A 128 2.60 -5.31 2.56
N VAL A 129 2.53 -5.95 1.39
CA VAL A 129 1.61 -7.08 1.16
C VAL A 129 2.00 -8.31 1.97
N TYR A 130 3.30 -8.61 2.08
CA TYR A 130 3.81 -9.75 2.82
C TYR A 130 3.35 -9.75 4.28
N HIS A 131 3.31 -8.58 4.92
CA HIS A 131 2.78 -8.47 6.28
C HIS A 131 1.35 -8.99 6.41
N PHE A 132 0.48 -8.73 5.43
CA PHE A 132 -0.88 -9.27 5.44
C PHE A 132 -0.91 -10.77 5.12
N LEU A 133 0.02 -11.28 4.31
CA LEU A 133 0.07 -12.71 3.99
C LEU A 133 0.55 -13.59 5.17
N VAL A 134 1.36 -13.06 6.08
CA VAL A 134 1.94 -13.87 7.19
C VAL A 134 1.32 -13.59 8.56
N ASN A 135 0.48 -12.56 8.68
CA ASN A 135 -0.21 -12.26 9.92
C ASN A 135 -1.71 -12.57 9.80
N ASP A 136 -2.33 -12.87 10.93
CA ASP A 136 -3.78 -13.02 10.99
C ASP A 136 -4.48 -11.66 10.84
N GLN A 137 -5.48 -11.63 9.97
CA GLN A 137 -6.30 -10.47 9.63
C GLN A 137 -7.77 -10.65 10.06
N SER A 138 -8.10 -11.75 10.73
CA SER A 138 -9.46 -12.07 11.16
C SER A 138 -10.10 -10.93 11.94
N ASP A 139 -9.34 -10.26 12.81
CA ASP A 139 -9.81 -9.08 13.56
C ASP A 139 -10.22 -7.90 12.66
N LEU A 140 -9.55 -7.71 11.51
CA LEU A 140 -9.86 -6.64 10.58
C LEU A 140 -11.11 -6.96 9.74
N ILE A 141 -11.34 -8.24 9.46
CA ILE A 141 -12.48 -8.74 8.69
C ILE A 141 -13.74 -8.82 9.57
N LEU A 142 -13.59 -9.34 10.80
CA LEU A 142 -14.69 -9.56 11.76
C LEU A 142 -14.97 -8.32 12.62
N GLY A 143 -14.02 -7.39 12.75
CA GLY A 143 -14.14 -6.17 13.54
C GLY A 143 -15.19 -5.16 13.06
N HIS A 144 -15.91 -5.46 11.97
CA HIS A 144 -17.01 -4.66 11.42
C HIS A 144 -18.18 -4.48 12.40
N SER A 145 -18.26 -5.22 13.51
CA SER A 145 -19.39 -5.11 14.43
C SER A 145 -19.15 -4.27 15.70
N VAL A 146 -17.93 -3.82 16.01
CA VAL A 146 -17.65 -3.13 17.31
C VAL A 146 -16.66 -1.95 17.23
N GLY A 147 -15.93 -1.76 16.13
CA GLY A 147 -14.75 -0.88 16.09
C GLY A 147 -14.96 0.58 15.67
N GLU A 148 -16.11 0.97 15.13
CA GLU A 148 -16.33 2.33 14.59
C GLU A 148 -16.36 3.43 15.66
N ILE A 149 -16.52 3.09 16.96
CA ILE A 149 -16.68 4.09 18.02
C ILE A 149 -15.34 4.52 18.66
N LEU A 150 -14.26 3.74 18.56
CA LEU A 150 -13.02 4.06 19.32
C LEU A 150 -11.88 4.67 18.51
N PHE A 151 -11.80 4.46 17.19
CA PHE A 151 -10.62 4.91 16.41
C PHE A 151 -10.76 6.29 15.77
N ALA A 152 -11.94 6.91 15.78
CA ALA A 152 -12.13 8.27 15.27
C ALA A 152 -11.48 9.36 16.16
N ASN A 153 -11.03 9.03 17.37
CA ASN A 153 -10.57 10.01 18.37
C ASN A 153 -9.04 10.09 18.56
N THR A 154 -8.21 9.58 17.65
CA THR A 154 -6.76 9.84 17.74
C THR A 154 -6.13 10.02 16.37
N VAL A 155 -6.45 11.14 15.73
CA VAL A 155 -5.52 11.79 14.81
C VAL A 155 -5.03 13.04 15.53
N PRO A 156 -3.77 13.11 16.00
CA PRO A 156 -3.19 14.38 16.36
C PRO A 156 -2.90 15.13 15.05
N SER A 157 -3.85 15.94 14.63
CA SER A 157 -3.63 17.01 13.66
C SER A 157 -2.75 18.07 14.34
N LYS A 158 -1.43 17.97 14.14
CA LYS A 158 -0.52 19.09 14.35
C LYS A 158 0.66 18.99 13.39
N LEU A 159 0.46 19.57 12.21
CA LEU A 159 1.52 20.16 11.43
C LEU A 159 0.95 21.43 10.79
N GLU A 160 0.61 22.39 11.62
CA GLU A 160 0.32 23.76 11.20
C GLU A 160 1.43 24.67 11.73
N GLY A 161 2.01 25.46 10.82
CA GLY A 161 2.53 26.78 11.07
C GLY A 161 3.78 26.89 11.94
N LEU A 162 4.96 26.75 11.32
CA LEU A 162 6.01 27.73 11.62
C LEU A 162 5.69 28.91 10.71
N HIS A 163 4.95 29.87 11.28
CA HIS A 163 4.78 31.20 10.73
C HIS A 163 6.09 31.95 11.04
N ASP A 164 6.67 32.52 10.00
CA ASP A 164 7.74 33.50 10.12
C ASP A 164 7.11 34.77 10.70
N ASP A 165 7.21 34.96 12.02
CA ASP A 165 6.92 36.25 12.65
C ASP A 165 8.17 37.13 12.48
N ASP A 166 8.30 37.67 11.27
CA ASP A 166 8.85 39.01 11.08
C ASP A 166 7.78 39.98 11.58
N ASP A 167 8.00 40.63 12.71
CA ASP A 167 7.45 41.96 12.94
C ASP A 167 8.41 42.74 13.86
N ASP A 168 8.96 43.76 13.23
CA ASP A 168 9.60 44.93 13.81
C ASP A 168 8.66 45.65 14.80
N ASP A 169 9.28 46.39 15.72
CA ASP A 169 8.85 47.67 16.33
C ASP A 169 9.45 47.68 17.75
N ASP A 170 10.62 48.31 17.92
CA ASP A 170 10.81 49.75 18.15
C ASP A 170 10.60 50.16 19.62
N ASP A 171 11.44 51.10 20.03
CA ASP A 171 11.30 52.00 21.17
C ASP A 171 11.57 51.42 22.58
N ASP A 172 12.76 51.70 23.13
CA ASP A 172 13.06 53.00 23.75
C ASP A 172 14.07 52.89 24.92
N ASP A 173 14.86 53.95 25.00
CA ASP A 173 15.42 54.60 26.19
C ASP A 173 16.76 54.17 26.84
N ASP A 174 17.61 55.19 26.82
CA ASP A 174 18.40 55.76 27.91
C ASP A 174 19.84 55.29 28.17
N ASP A 175 20.74 56.12 27.62
CA ASP A 175 21.72 56.93 28.35
C ASP A 175 22.47 56.28 29.53
N CYS A 176 23.78 56.07 29.33
CA CYS A 176 24.71 56.51 30.36
C CYS A 176 26.09 56.83 29.76
N LYS A 177 26.35 58.13 29.58
CA LYS A 177 27.69 58.74 29.56
C LYS A 177 28.55 58.29 30.75
N HIS A 178 29.80 57.90 30.51
CA HIS A 178 31.01 58.73 30.77
C HIS A 178 32.26 58.07 30.18
#